data_AF-A0A2V7RTA8-F1
#
_entry.id   AF-A0A2V7RTA8-F1
#
_cell.length_a   1.000
_cell.length_b   1.000
_cell.length_c   1.000
_cell.angle_alpha   90.00
_cell.angle_beta   90.00
_cell.angle_gamma   90.00
#
_symmetry.space_group_name_H-M   'P 1'
#
loop_
_entity.id
_entity.type
_entity.pdbx_description
1 polymer ?
#
loop_
_entity_poly.entity_id
_entity_poly.type
_entity_poly.pdbx_seq_one_letter_code
_entity_poly.pdbx_strand_id
1 'polypeptide(L)'
;QRSIKPYARPIPPVPGTVPVTGAEPAVDLRTADRLVNPRTRTSESINRGRFVYETYCLVCHGESGRGDGPISSAAGGPFFGVRSLVTDTVSRRSDGYF
;
A
#
# COMPACT_ATOMS: atom_id res chain seq x y z
N GLN A 1 4.38 6.06 -20.67
CA GLN A 1 5.41 5.00 -20.58
C GLN A 1 5.25 4.28 -19.26
N ARG A 2 4.99 2.96 -19.24
CA ARG A 2 4.94 2.19 -17.98
C ARG A 2 6.37 2.04 -17.48
N SER A 3 6.71 2.66 -16.36
CA SER A 3 8.02 2.48 -15.71
C SER A 3 8.03 1.09 -15.05
N ILE A 4 8.33 0.07 -15.84
CA ILE A 4 8.82 -1.20 -15.27
C ILE A 4 10.22 -0.84 -14.75
N LYS A 5 10.37 -0.84 -13.43
CA LYS A 5 11.68 -0.78 -12.76
C LYS A 5 12.14 -2.23 -12.58
N PRO A 6 12.82 -2.86 -13.55
CA PRO A 6 13.22 -4.27 -13.46
C PRO A 6 14.04 -4.59 -12.20
N TYR A 7 14.70 -3.57 -11.61
CA TYR A 7 15.48 -3.66 -10.38
C TYR A 7 14.69 -3.43 -9.08
N ALA A 8 13.37 -3.24 -9.14
CA ALA A 8 12.53 -3.09 -7.95
C ALA A 8 12.11 -4.45 -7.35
N ARG A 9 12.42 -5.57 -8.02
CA ARG A 9 12.34 -6.88 -7.37
C ARG A 9 13.53 -6.96 -6.41
N PRO A 10 13.30 -7.21 -5.11
CA PRO A 10 14.40 -7.45 -4.18
C PRO A 10 15.29 -8.56 -4.77
N ILE A 11 16.54 -8.23 -5.08
CA ILE A 11 17.52 -9.24 -5.48
C ILE A 11 17.74 -10.07 -4.20
N PRO A 12 17.49 -11.39 -4.22
CA PRO A 12 17.74 -12.19 -3.04
C PRO A 12 19.21 -12.05 -2.66
N PRO A 13 19.54 -11.97 -1.35
CA PRO A 13 20.91 -11.87 -0.92
C PRO A 13 21.73 -13.05 -1.48
N VAL A 14 23.01 -12.82 -1.76
CA VAL A 14 23.92 -13.87 -2.21
C VAL A 14 23.86 -15.03 -1.20
N PRO A 15 23.75 -16.30 -1.63
CA PRO A 15 23.66 -17.43 -0.71
C PRO A 15 24.79 -17.40 0.34
N GLY A 16 24.42 -17.57 1.62
CA GLY A 16 25.36 -17.48 2.74
C GLY A 16 25.57 -16.08 3.32
N THR A 17 24.94 -15.04 2.75
CA THR A 17 24.97 -13.68 3.31
C THR A 17 23.73 -13.38 4.15
N VAL A 18 23.91 -12.59 5.22
CA VAL A 18 22.83 -12.14 6.11
C VAL A 18 22.71 -10.62 5.99
N PRO A 19 21.53 -10.05 5.66
CA PRO A 19 21.37 -8.62 5.53
C PRO A 19 21.43 -7.93 6.90
N VAL A 20 22.28 -6.91 7.03
CA VAL A 20 22.46 -6.13 8.28
C VAL A 20 21.29 -5.20 8.59
N THR A 21 20.47 -4.87 7.60
CA THR A 21 19.26 -4.05 7.75
C THR A 21 17.98 -4.88 7.91
N GLY A 22 18.11 -6.20 8.06
CA GLY A 22 17.00 -7.15 8.04
C GLY A 22 16.56 -7.52 6.61
N ALA A 23 15.66 -8.50 6.52
CA ALA A 23 15.03 -8.94 5.29
C ALA A 23 13.53 -8.63 5.33
N GLU A 24 12.92 -8.43 4.16
CA GLU A 24 11.46 -8.45 4.06
C GLU A 24 10.97 -9.86 4.45
N PRO A 25 10.04 -9.98 5.42
CA PRO A 25 9.48 -11.27 5.75
C PRO A 25 8.74 -11.83 4.54
N ALA A 26 8.89 -13.13 4.28
CA ALA A 26 8.04 -13.82 3.32
C ALA A 26 6.63 -13.89 3.90
N VAL A 27 5.70 -13.06 3.40
CA VAL A 27 4.32 -13.01 3.86
C VAL A 27 3.41 -13.69 2.84
N ASP A 28 2.58 -14.62 3.30
CA ASP A 28 1.41 -15.12 2.57
C ASP A 28 0.11 -14.57 3.16
N LEU A 29 -1.02 -14.74 2.49
CA LEU A 29 -2.31 -14.18 2.93
C LEU A 29 -2.65 -14.57 4.38
N ARG A 30 -2.36 -15.80 4.78
CA ARG A 30 -2.66 -16.32 6.12
C ARG A 30 -1.76 -15.69 7.19
N THR A 31 -0.51 -15.44 6.84
CA THR A 31 0.49 -14.85 7.74
C THR A 31 0.28 -13.34 7.85
N ALA A 32 -0.18 -12.70 6.77
CA ALA A 32 -0.50 -11.28 6.74
C ALA A 32 -1.62 -10.92 7.73
N ASP A 33 -2.68 -11.73 7.78
CA ASP A 33 -3.81 -11.48 8.68
C ASP A 33 -3.44 -11.45 10.17
N ARG A 34 -2.27 -12.00 10.51
CA ARG A 34 -1.73 -12.01 11.89
C ARG A 34 -0.81 -10.83 12.18
N LEU A 35 -0.44 -10.05 11.17
CA LEU A 35 0.39 -8.88 11.35
C LEU A 35 -0.40 -7.78 12.03
N VAL A 36 0.26 -7.14 12.98
CA VAL A 36 -0.22 -5.93 13.65
C VAL A 36 0.73 -4.81 13.25
N ASN A 37 0.18 -3.65 12.90
CA ASN A 37 0.98 -2.48 12.57
C ASN A 37 1.83 -2.10 13.80
N PRO A 38 3.16 -2.21 13.74
CA PRO A 38 4.02 -1.90 14.88
C PRO A 38 4.12 -0.39 15.12
N ARG A 39 3.58 0.44 14.23
CA ARG A 39 3.58 1.89 14.35
C ARG A 39 2.36 2.34 15.14
N THR A 40 2.60 2.93 16.30
CA THR A 40 1.56 3.59 17.09
C THR A 40 0.97 4.77 16.31
N ARG A 41 -0.34 4.97 16.45
CA ARG A 41 -1.07 6.08 15.85
C ARG A 41 -0.77 7.41 16.55
N THR A 42 0.37 8.01 16.21
CA THR A 42 0.78 9.35 16.66
C THR A 42 0.56 10.40 15.58
N SER A 43 0.55 11.68 15.94
CA SER A 43 0.47 12.78 14.96
C SER A 43 1.57 12.70 13.89
N GLU A 44 2.78 12.31 14.28
CA GLU A 44 3.90 12.07 13.36
C GLU A 44 3.57 10.96 12.36
N SER A 45 3.09 9.80 12.83
CA SER A 45 2.71 8.68 11.96
C SER A 45 1.59 9.05 10.98
N ILE A 46 0.62 9.86 11.44
CA ILE A 46 -0.51 10.32 10.62
C ILE A 46 -0.03 11.32 9.56
N ASN A 47 0.83 12.27 9.93
CA ASN A 47 1.38 13.24 8.98
C ASN A 47 2.25 12.56 7.91
N ARG A 48 3.06 11.58 8.32
CA ARG A 48 3.82 10.75 7.40
C ARG A 48 2.90 9.96 6.46
N GLY A 49 1.84 9.36 7.00
CA GLY A 49 0.83 8.64 6.23
C GLY A 49 0.12 9.52 5.21
N ARG A 50 -0.26 10.74 5.60
CA ARG A 50 -0.83 11.76 4.68
C ARG A 50 0.11 12.04 3.50
N PHE A 51 1.38 12.32 3.78
CA PHE A 51 2.36 12.58 2.71
C PHE A 51 2.47 11.41 1.74
N VAL A 52 2.53 10.16 2.23
CA VAL A 52 2.58 8.96 1.39
C VAL A 52 1.31 8.83 0.56
N TYR A 53 0.14 9.04 1.18
CA TYR A 53 -1.15 8.96 0.52
C TYR A 53 -1.29 9.95 -0.63
N GLU A 54 -0.96 11.22 -0.38
CA GLU A 54 -1.01 12.30 -1.37
C GLU A 54 -0.04 12.03 -2.54
N THR A 55 1.12 11.43 -2.25
CA THR A 55 2.14 11.14 -3.27
C THR A 55 1.76 9.95 -4.17
N TYR A 56 1.21 8.87 -3.61
CA TYR A 56 1.09 7.59 -4.33
C TYR A 56 -0.33 7.05 -4.47
N CYS A 57 -1.24 7.40 -3.56
CA CYS A 57 -2.58 6.80 -3.50
C CYS A 57 -3.65 7.71 -4.10
N LEU A 58 -3.53 9.03 -3.88
CA LEU A 58 -4.52 10.04 -4.25
C LEU A 58 -4.88 10.01 -5.74
N VAL A 59 -3.89 9.77 -6.60
CA VAL A 59 -4.06 9.76 -8.06
C VAL A 59 -5.13 8.76 -8.54
N CYS A 60 -5.32 7.66 -7.80
CA CYS A 60 -6.36 6.65 -8.07
C CYS A 60 -7.53 6.80 -7.10
N HIS A 61 -7.26 6.89 -5.79
CA HIS A 61 -8.31 6.79 -4.77
C HIS A 61 -9.01 8.12 -4.44
N GLY A 62 -8.51 9.25 -4.95
CA GLY A 62 -9.04 10.59 -4.71
C GLY A 62 -8.65 11.14 -3.34
N GLU A 63 -8.88 12.43 -3.10
CA GLU A 63 -8.53 13.07 -1.81
C GLU A 63 -9.32 12.46 -0.65
N SER A 64 -10.57 12.08 -0.89
CA SER A 64 -11.47 11.47 0.10
C SER A 64 -11.33 9.95 0.23
N GLY A 65 -10.50 9.30 -0.59
CA GLY A 65 -10.34 7.84 -0.61
C GLY A 65 -11.54 7.08 -1.16
N ARG A 66 -12.41 7.74 -1.94
CA ARG A 66 -13.64 7.15 -2.47
C ARG A 66 -13.47 6.44 -3.80
N GLY A 67 -12.26 6.37 -4.33
CA GLY A 67 -11.99 5.74 -5.63
C GLY A 67 -12.32 6.66 -6.80
N ASP A 68 -12.28 7.97 -6.56
CA ASP A 68 -12.68 9.06 -7.46
C ASP A 68 -11.47 9.92 -7.89
N GLY A 69 -10.26 9.38 -7.80
CA GLY A 69 -9.04 10.07 -8.24
C GLY A 69 -9.00 10.31 -9.75
N PRO A 70 -8.17 11.25 -10.23
CA PRO A 70 -8.14 11.64 -11.64
C PRO A 70 -7.91 10.48 -12.63
N ILE A 71 -7.17 9.44 -12.23
CA ILE A 71 -6.97 8.24 -13.06
C ILE A 71 -8.20 7.33 -13.06
N SER A 72 -8.96 7.28 -11.97
CA SER A 72 -10.20 6.52 -11.93
C SER A 72 -11.21 7.06 -12.95
N SER A 73 -11.24 8.37 -13.17
CA SER A 73 -12.19 9.02 -14.09
C SER A 73 -11.76 9.00 -15.56
N ALA A 74 -10.50 8.64 -15.85
CA ALA A 74 -9.90 8.77 -17.18
C ALA A 74 -10.51 7.84 -18.25
N ALA A 75 -11.33 6.85 -17.86
CA ALA A 75 -11.97 5.90 -18.78
C ALA A 75 -13.47 6.20 -19.06
N GLY A 76 -13.98 7.40 -18.71
CA GLY A 76 -15.37 7.78 -18.97
C GLY A 76 -16.36 7.43 -17.85
N GLY A 77 -15.84 7.21 -16.64
CA GLY A 77 -16.58 6.88 -15.42
C GLY A 77 -15.59 6.38 -14.36
N PRO A 78 -15.99 6.21 -13.08
CA PRO A 78 -15.09 5.64 -12.09
C PRO A 78 -14.65 4.24 -12.54
N PHE A 79 -13.35 4.07 -12.77
CA PHE A 79 -12.77 2.80 -13.16
C PHE A 79 -13.14 1.76 -12.10
N PHE A 80 -14.00 0.80 -12.44
CA PHE A 80 -14.59 -0.18 -11.51
C PHE A 80 -13.55 -1.00 -10.73
N GLY A 81 -12.29 -0.98 -11.15
CA GLY A 81 -11.17 -1.61 -10.44
C GLY A 81 -10.62 -0.80 -9.26
N VAL A 82 -10.91 0.49 -9.12
CA VAL A 82 -10.40 1.30 -8.00
C VAL A 82 -11.37 1.25 -6.83
N ARG A 83 -11.00 0.49 -5.79
CA ARG A 83 -11.82 0.34 -4.56
C ARG A 83 -11.79 1.61 -3.71
N SER A 84 -12.94 1.96 -3.12
CA SER A 84 -12.99 2.95 -2.03
C SER A 84 -12.35 2.42 -0.74
N LEU A 85 -11.44 3.20 -0.17
CA LEU A 85 -10.69 2.90 1.05
C LEU A 85 -11.47 3.24 2.33
N VAL A 86 -12.57 3.97 2.22
CA VAL A 86 -13.38 4.45 3.35
C VAL A 86 -14.66 3.65 3.56
N THR A 87 -14.78 2.47 2.95
CA THR A 87 -15.92 1.57 3.18
C THR A 87 -15.76 0.80 4.49
N ASP A 88 -16.87 0.49 5.15
CA ASP A 88 -16.87 -0.32 6.37
C ASP A 88 -16.13 -1.65 6.19
N THR A 89 -16.26 -2.27 5.02
CA THR A 89 -15.56 -3.51 4.69
C THR A 89 -14.05 -3.35 4.73
N VAL A 90 -13.50 -2.23 4.25
CA VAL A 90 -12.05 -1.97 4.30
C VAL A 90 -11.60 -1.63 5.71
N SER A 91 -12.41 -0.88 6.47
CA SER A 91 -12.09 -0.50 7.85
C SER A 91 -11.97 -1.68 8.82
N ARG A 92 -12.61 -2.82 8.49
CA ARG A 92 -12.59 -4.05 9.30
C ARG A 92 -11.48 -5.04 8.92
N ARG A 93 -10.65 -4.71 7.93
CA ARG A 93 -9.54 -5.58 7.51
C ARG A 93 -8.43 -5.56 8.56
N SER A 94 -7.71 -6.66 8.67
CA SER A 94 -6.48 -6.77 9.47
C SER A 94 -5.42 -5.80 8.92
N ASP A 95 -4.48 -5.39 9.76
CA ASP A 95 -3.41 -4.46 9.36
C ASP A 95 -2.53 -5.02 8.24
N GLY A 96 -2.40 -6.35 8.15
CA GLY A 96 -1.64 -7.02 7.10
C GLY A 96 -2.47 -7.46 5.91
N TYR A 97 -3.77 -7.20 5.86
CA TYR A 97 -4.61 -7.58 4.71
C TYR A 97 -4.07 -6.94 3.42
N PHE A 98 -3.72 -7.78 2.45
CA PHE A 98 -3.31 -7.39 1.09
C PHE A 98 -4.16 -8.06 0.02
#